data_AF-A0A2T4XBB6-F1
#
_entry.id   AF-A0A2T4XBB6-F1
#
_cell.length_a   1.000
_cell.length_b   1.000
_cell.length_c   1.000
_cell.angle_alpha   90.00
_cell.angle_beta   90.00
_cell.angle_gamma   90.00
#
_symmetry.space_group_name_H-M   'P 1'
#
loop_
_entity.id
_entity.type
_entity.pdbx_description
1 polymer ?
#
loop_
_entity_poly.entity_id
_entity_poly.type
_entity_poly.pdbx_seq_one_letter_code
_entity_poly.pdbx_strand_id
1 'polypeptide(L)'
;MKNMILWLLLANTFLLTCDPPIAFTKPQPDVYPAATAFEPAYQGSYFCTGDSAILHVTDQGIYKEKTIEFETTLEEIKATKGVHLEGDQLYFDRSAEPIDLIYLDDNVVSGQLVLRDTLFWLRYGQVLKYYKGHQVLNKKLPNKQWAVQVLSMDEDGNLTLFTTKLPEDLAELEAITPVTDISTEEHTQYLIAPNVAEFRKLLTTQLIFEACDYFERLPGTL
;
A
#
# COMPACT_ATOMS: atom_id res chain seq x y z
N MET A 1 -0.07 -25.10 15.62
CA MET A 1 0.01 -23.78 14.97
C MET A 1 -0.11 -22.65 15.99
N LYS A 2 0.59 -22.76 17.14
CA LYS A 2 0.24 -22.00 18.35
C LYS A 2 1.16 -20.81 18.66
N ASN A 3 2.33 -20.73 18.00
CA ASN A 3 3.34 -19.70 18.27
C ASN A 3 3.64 -18.81 17.04
N MET A 4 2.88 -18.95 15.94
CA MET A 4 3.25 -18.33 14.66
C MET A 4 2.72 -16.90 14.51
N ILE A 5 1.55 -16.60 15.07
CA ILE A 5 0.94 -15.25 15.05
C ILE A 5 1.80 -14.26 15.85
N LEU A 6 2.46 -14.74 16.91
CA LEU A 6 3.24 -13.93 17.85
C LEU A 6 4.62 -13.50 17.31
N TRP A 7 5.25 -14.32 16.47
CA TRP A 7 6.51 -13.95 15.80
C TRP A 7 6.29 -12.94 14.67
N LEU A 8 5.10 -12.89 14.06
CA LEU A 8 4.74 -11.86 13.08
C LEU A 8 4.62 -10.45 13.71
N LEU A 9 4.24 -10.36 14.99
CA LEU A 9 4.13 -9.08 15.72
C LEU A 9 5.51 -8.54 16.19
N LEU A 10 6.49 -9.44 16.36
CA LEU A 10 7.85 -9.17 16.85
C LEU A 10 8.93 -9.12 15.77
N ALA A 11 8.60 -9.51 14.53
CA ALA A 11 9.45 -9.32 13.37
C ALA A 11 9.56 -7.80 13.11
N ASN A 12 10.53 -7.22 13.80
CA ASN A 12 11.09 -5.91 13.57
C ASN A 12 11.63 -5.92 12.14
N THR A 13 10.75 -5.71 11.17
CA THR A 13 11.12 -5.42 9.80
C THR A 13 12.01 -4.20 9.90
N PHE A 14 13.31 -4.43 9.69
CA PHE A 14 14.20 -3.44 9.13
C PHE A 14 13.36 -2.56 8.21
N LEU A 15 13.38 -1.25 8.45
CA LEU A 15 12.89 -0.26 7.51
C LEU A 15 13.81 -0.33 6.27
N LEU A 16 13.78 -1.44 5.55
CA LEU A 16 14.04 -1.47 4.13
C LEU A 16 12.91 -0.62 3.57
N THR A 17 13.17 0.67 3.43
CA THR A 17 12.46 1.44 2.43
C THR A 17 12.78 0.71 1.14
N CYS A 18 11.89 -0.17 0.69
CA CYS A 18 11.97 -0.72 -0.64
C CYS A 18 11.80 0.47 -1.57
N ASP A 19 12.93 1.10 -1.91
CA ASP A 19 12.97 2.12 -2.91
C ASP A 19 12.46 1.49 -4.21
N PRO A 20 11.60 2.18 -4.96
CA PRO A 20 11.05 1.62 -6.17
C PRO A 20 12.21 1.38 -7.15
N PRO A 21 12.21 0.26 -7.90
CA PRO A 21 13.26 -0.03 -8.87
C PRO A 21 13.37 1.04 -9.96
N ILE A 22 12.27 1.78 -10.22
CA ILE A 22 12.24 2.94 -11.09
C ILE A 22 11.78 4.15 -10.30
N ALA A 23 12.64 5.16 -10.22
CA ALA A 23 12.34 6.46 -9.64
C ALA A 23 12.11 7.50 -10.75
N PHE A 24 11.33 8.53 -10.43
CA PHE A 24 11.02 9.62 -11.35
C PHE A 24 11.55 10.95 -10.82
N THR A 25 12.04 11.78 -11.73
CA THR A 25 12.51 13.13 -11.37
C THR A 25 11.37 14.06 -10.94
N LYS A 26 10.14 13.77 -11.36
CA LYS A 26 8.95 14.61 -11.17
C LYS A 26 7.68 13.74 -11.02
N PRO A 27 6.60 14.28 -10.41
CA PRO A 27 5.33 13.56 -10.32
C PRO A 27 4.73 13.40 -11.71
N GLN A 28 4.40 12.17 -12.08
CA GLN A 28 3.88 11.80 -13.38
C GLN A 28 2.34 11.78 -13.44
N PRO A 29 1.76 12.17 -14.58
CA PRO A 29 2.43 12.77 -15.74
C PRO A 29 2.87 14.23 -15.46
N ASP A 30 4.10 14.63 -15.84
CA ASP A 30 4.75 15.92 -15.45
C ASP A 30 3.83 17.16 -15.51
N VAL A 31 3.17 17.41 -16.64
CA VAL A 31 2.34 18.62 -16.87
C VAL A 31 0.86 18.49 -16.47
N TYR A 32 0.42 17.31 -16.02
CA TYR A 32 -0.96 17.14 -15.58
C TYR A 32 -1.18 17.79 -14.20
N PRO A 33 -2.31 18.48 -13.99
CA PRO A 33 -2.60 19.09 -12.70
C PRO A 33 -2.78 18.02 -11.62
N ALA A 34 -2.46 18.40 -10.38
CA ALA A 34 -2.79 17.59 -9.22
C ALA A 34 -4.31 17.54 -9.04
N ALA A 35 -4.85 16.35 -8.78
CA ALA A 35 -6.22 16.17 -8.35
C ALA A 35 -6.35 16.45 -6.85
N THR A 36 -7.49 17.01 -6.44
CA THR A 36 -7.80 17.31 -5.04
C THR A 36 -8.62 16.22 -4.36
N ALA A 37 -9.08 15.24 -5.13
CA ALA A 37 -9.79 14.08 -4.63
C ALA A 37 -9.63 12.90 -5.61
N PHE A 38 -9.82 11.69 -5.11
CA PHE A 38 -10.06 10.52 -5.97
C PHE A 38 -11.37 10.68 -6.74
N GLU A 39 -11.38 10.22 -7.99
CA GLU A 39 -12.58 10.19 -8.82
C GLU A 39 -13.67 9.36 -8.12
N PRO A 40 -14.93 9.83 -8.08
CA PRO A 40 -16.01 9.13 -7.37
C PRO A 40 -16.18 7.66 -7.76
N ALA A 41 -15.90 7.32 -9.02
CA ALA A 41 -15.95 5.94 -9.50
C ALA A 41 -15.01 5.01 -8.72
N TYR A 42 -13.84 5.51 -8.30
CA TYR A 42 -12.83 4.77 -7.55
C TYR A 42 -13.12 4.66 -6.06
N GLN A 43 -14.01 5.50 -5.52
CA GLN A 43 -14.29 5.52 -4.08
C GLN A 43 -15.13 4.30 -3.67
N GLY A 44 -14.88 3.81 -2.45
CA GLY A 44 -15.56 2.65 -1.88
C GLY A 44 -14.60 1.63 -1.25
N SER A 45 -15.15 0.45 -0.94
CA SER A 45 -14.39 -0.67 -0.39
C SER A 45 -14.19 -1.79 -1.41
N TYR A 46 -13.02 -2.41 -1.35
CA TYR A 46 -12.62 -3.48 -2.25
C TYR A 46 -11.94 -4.61 -1.47
N PHE A 47 -12.21 -5.85 -1.83
CA PHE A 47 -11.56 -7.01 -1.25
C PHE A 47 -10.24 -7.30 -1.97
N CYS A 48 -9.13 -7.29 -1.25
CA CYS A 48 -7.82 -7.66 -1.79
C CYS A 48 -7.69 -9.18 -1.86
N THR A 49 -7.58 -9.71 -3.07
CA THR A 49 -7.50 -11.17 -3.28
C THR A 49 -6.16 -11.77 -2.85
N GLY A 50 -5.10 -10.94 -2.74
CA GLY A 50 -3.76 -11.37 -2.37
C GLY A 50 -3.57 -11.65 -0.88
N ASP A 51 -4.16 -10.83 0.00
CA ASP A 51 -3.94 -10.92 1.45
C ASP A 51 -5.23 -10.88 2.29
N SER A 52 -6.39 -10.89 1.64
CA SER A 52 -7.72 -10.85 2.26
C SER A 52 -7.98 -9.60 3.10
N ALA A 53 -7.20 -8.53 2.90
CA ALA A 53 -7.49 -7.22 3.47
C ALA A 53 -8.61 -6.51 2.69
N ILE A 54 -9.25 -5.53 3.31
CA ILE A 54 -10.16 -4.59 2.66
C ILE A 54 -9.39 -3.33 2.32
N LEU A 55 -9.36 -2.97 1.03
CA LEU A 55 -8.89 -1.68 0.57
C LEU A 55 -10.04 -0.67 0.67
N HIS A 56 -9.79 0.47 1.28
CA HIS A 56 -10.70 1.60 1.30
C HIS A 56 -10.11 2.73 0.48
N VAL A 57 -10.88 3.20 -0.51
CA VAL A 57 -10.57 4.40 -1.29
C VAL A 57 -11.56 5.47 -0.91
N THR A 58 -11.07 6.51 -0.24
CA THR A 58 -11.86 7.70 0.10
C THR A 58 -11.58 8.80 -0.93
N ASP A 59 -12.26 9.93 -0.81
CA ASP A 59 -11.91 11.12 -1.58
C ASP A 59 -10.47 11.60 -1.30
N GLN A 60 -9.94 11.38 -0.09
CA GLN A 60 -8.63 11.90 0.34
C GLN A 60 -7.48 10.89 0.27
N GLY A 61 -7.74 9.59 0.20
CA GLY A 61 -6.67 8.61 0.36
C GLY A 61 -7.10 7.17 0.18
N ILE A 62 -6.12 6.30 0.31
CA ILE A 62 -6.22 4.85 0.19
C ILE A 62 -5.56 4.22 1.40
N TYR A 63 -6.26 3.34 2.09
CA TYR A 63 -5.70 2.51 3.15
C TYR A 63 -6.20 1.07 3.04
N LYS A 64 -5.38 0.11 3.47
CA LYS A 64 -5.77 -1.29 3.64
C LYS A 64 -6.09 -1.54 5.10
N GLU A 65 -7.11 -2.34 5.34
CA GLU A 65 -7.54 -2.79 6.65
C GLU A 65 -7.59 -4.31 6.68
N LYS A 66 -7.01 -4.93 7.70
CA LYS A 66 -7.07 -6.37 7.91
C LYS A 66 -7.48 -6.67 9.33
N THR A 67 -8.60 -7.37 9.47
CA THR A 67 -9.07 -7.90 10.75
C THR A 67 -8.46 -9.27 10.98
N ILE A 68 -7.81 -9.44 12.13
CA ILE A 68 -7.23 -10.70 12.58
C ILE A 68 -7.97 -11.12 13.84
N GLU A 69 -8.66 -12.25 13.76
CA GLU A 69 -9.20 -12.92 14.92
C GLU A 69 -8.09 -13.67 15.66
N PHE A 70 -8.07 -13.56 16.98
CA PHE A 70 -7.16 -14.32 17.81
C PHE A 70 -7.89 -14.95 18.99
N GLU A 71 -7.28 -16.02 19.49
CA GLU A 71 -7.59 -16.64 20.77
C GLU A 71 -6.26 -16.81 21.52
N THR A 72 -6.24 -16.44 22.80
CA THR A 72 -5.05 -16.51 23.66
C THR A 72 -5.46 -16.74 25.11
N THR A 73 -4.50 -17.03 25.97
CA THR A 73 -4.74 -17.17 27.41
C THR A 73 -4.45 -15.89 28.18
N LEU A 74 -5.11 -15.71 29.31
CA LEU A 74 -4.81 -14.61 30.23
C LEU A 74 -3.36 -14.67 30.75
N GLU A 75 -2.79 -15.88 30.88
CA GLU A 75 -1.38 -16.07 31.25
C GLU A 75 -0.42 -15.55 30.17
N GLU A 76 -0.69 -15.86 28.90
CA GLU A 76 0.10 -15.37 27.77
C GLU A 76 0.04 -13.84 27.66
N ILE A 77 -1.14 -13.25 27.87
CA ILE A 77 -1.30 -11.80 27.89
C ILE A 77 -0.43 -11.17 28.99
N LYS A 78 -0.51 -11.69 30.23
CA LYS A 78 0.28 -11.19 31.37
C LYS A 78 1.79 -11.32 31.17
N ALA A 79 2.21 -12.34 30.44
CA ALA A 79 3.62 -12.58 30.11
C ALA A 79 4.12 -11.69 28.96
N THR A 80 3.21 -11.08 28.19
CA THR A 80 3.57 -10.29 27.00
C THR A 80 3.91 -8.86 27.37
N LYS A 81 5.15 -8.46 27.09
CA LYS A 81 5.61 -7.08 27.34
C LYS A 81 4.91 -6.09 26.41
N GLY A 82 4.49 -4.95 26.97
CA GLY A 82 3.82 -3.89 26.22
C GLY A 82 2.37 -4.22 25.88
N VAL A 83 1.81 -5.23 26.56
CA VAL A 83 0.39 -5.60 26.53
C VAL A 83 -0.11 -5.59 27.97
N HIS A 84 -1.29 -5.02 28.20
CA HIS A 84 -1.92 -5.01 29.51
C HIS A 84 -3.45 -5.07 29.39
N LEU A 85 -4.09 -5.54 30.45
CA LEU A 85 -5.54 -5.67 30.55
C LEU A 85 -6.07 -4.59 31.49
N GLU A 86 -7.12 -3.89 31.06
CA GLU A 86 -7.94 -3.03 31.92
C GLU A 86 -9.41 -3.41 31.75
N GLY A 87 -9.97 -4.14 32.73
CA GLY A 87 -11.29 -4.74 32.59
C GLY A 87 -11.32 -5.79 31.48
N ASP A 88 -12.31 -5.70 30.59
CA ASP A 88 -12.49 -6.60 29.44
C ASP A 88 -11.79 -6.09 28.17
N GLN A 89 -10.82 -5.17 28.33
CA GLN A 89 -10.12 -4.53 27.22
C GLN A 89 -8.63 -4.83 27.26
N LEU A 90 -8.09 -5.19 26.10
CA LEU A 90 -6.67 -5.42 25.88
C LEU A 90 -6.04 -4.17 25.26
N TYR A 91 -5.05 -3.64 25.94
CA TYR A 91 -4.23 -2.52 25.49
C TYR A 91 -2.86 -3.04 25.08
N PHE A 92 -2.34 -2.53 23.98
CA PHE A 92 -0.96 -2.78 23.59
C PHE A 92 -0.32 -1.52 23.04
N ASP A 93 0.96 -1.31 23.34
CA ASP A 93 1.69 -0.04 23.13
C ASP A 93 1.67 0.48 21.68
N ARG A 94 1.34 -0.38 20.72
CA ARG A 94 1.34 -0.09 19.28
C ARG A 94 -0.04 0.15 18.68
N SER A 95 -1.12 0.08 19.47
CA SER A 95 -2.45 0.46 19.00
C SER A 95 -2.93 1.74 19.63
N ALA A 96 -3.65 2.52 18.82
CA ALA A 96 -4.38 3.70 19.29
C ALA A 96 -5.68 3.33 20.02
N GLU A 97 -6.24 2.15 19.73
CA GLU A 97 -7.53 1.71 20.26
C GLU A 97 -7.40 0.38 21.01
N PRO A 98 -8.10 0.22 22.16
CA PRO A 98 -8.14 -1.05 22.85
C PRO A 98 -8.90 -2.11 22.04
N ILE A 99 -8.58 -3.38 22.30
CA ILE A 99 -9.32 -4.52 21.76
C ILE A 99 -10.30 -5.01 22.81
N ASP A 100 -11.58 -5.07 22.47
CA ASP A 100 -12.58 -5.72 23.30
C ASP A 100 -12.37 -7.24 23.30
N LEU A 101 -12.39 -7.85 24.48
CA LEU A 101 -12.20 -9.28 24.66
C LEU A 101 -13.52 -10.01 24.94
N ILE A 102 -13.63 -11.20 24.39
CA ILE A 102 -14.69 -12.16 24.66
C ILE A 102 -14.08 -13.32 25.44
N TYR A 103 -14.56 -13.54 26.66
CA TYR A 103 -14.14 -14.69 27.46
C TYR A 103 -14.82 -15.96 26.93
N LEU A 104 -14.01 -16.92 26.48
CA LEU A 104 -14.48 -18.24 26.06
C LEU A 104 -14.59 -19.19 27.26
N ASP A 105 -13.69 -19.02 28.23
CA ASP A 105 -13.72 -19.64 29.56
C ASP A 105 -12.94 -18.79 30.59
N ASP A 106 -12.65 -19.34 31.77
CA ASP A 106 -11.95 -18.65 32.87
C ASP A 106 -10.50 -18.22 32.54
N ASN A 107 -9.87 -18.82 31.51
CA ASN A 107 -8.47 -18.54 31.16
C ASN A 107 -8.26 -18.20 29.68
N VAL A 108 -9.22 -18.49 28.80
CA VAL A 108 -9.13 -18.26 27.36
C VAL A 108 -10.01 -17.09 26.95
N VAL A 109 -9.42 -16.17 26.19
CA VAL A 109 -10.11 -15.02 25.61
C VAL A 109 -9.92 -14.99 24.10
N SER A 110 -10.90 -14.41 23.41
CA SER A 110 -10.87 -14.10 22.00
C SER A 110 -11.00 -12.59 21.76
N GLY A 111 -10.47 -12.10 20.66
CA GLY A 111 -10.60 -10.71 20.26
C GLY A 111 -10.33 -10.51 18.77
N GLN A 112 -10.62 -9.29 18.30
CA GLN A 112 -10.38 -8.88 16.92
C GLN A 112 -9.38 -7.74 16.88
N LEU A 113 -8.25 -7.97 16.21
CA LEU A 113 -7.24 -6.96 15.96
C LEU A 113 -7.44 -6.38 14.56
N VAL A 114 -7.70 -5.07 14.47
CA VAL A 114 -7.78 -4.36 13.20
C VAL A 114 -6.43 -3.70 12.90
N LEU A 115 -5.76 -4.16 11.85
CA LEU A 115 -4.53 -3.56 11.35
C LEU A 115 -4.85 -2.64 10.17
N ARG A 116 -4.36 -1.39 10.22
CA ARG A 116 -4.56 -0.40 9.15
C ARG A 116 -3.22 0.10 8.62
N ASP A 117 -3.05 0.04 7.30
CA ASP A 117 -1.89 0.58 6.60
C ASP A 117 -2.31 1.61 5.55
N THR A 118 -1.63 2.76 5.54
CA THR A 118 -1.92 3.84 4.59
C THR A 118 -1.07 3.68 3.34
N LEU A 119 -1.70 3.34 2.21
CA LEU A 119 -1.00 3.26 0.94
C LEU A 119 -0.73 4.65 0.35
N PHE A 120 -1.74 5.52 0.39
CA PHE A 120 -1.68 6.85 -0.21
C PHE A 120 -2.60 7.84 0.49
N TRP A 121 -2.22 9.10 0.58
CA TRP A 121 -3.07 10.18 1.12
C TRP A 121 -2.67 11.52 0.50
N LEU A 122 -3.63 12.37 0.16
CA LEU A 122 -3.46 13.70 -0.44
C LEU A 122 -2.82 14.75 0.49
N ARG A 123 -1.71 14.41 1.13
CA ARG A 123 -0.94 15.25 2.04
C ARG A 123 0.52 14.75 2.11
N TYR A 124 1.36 15.43 2.88
CA TYR A 124 2.73 15.00 3.17
C TYR A 124 3.59 14.67 1.93
N GLY A 125 3.54 15.52 0.89
CA GLY A 125 4.38 15.34 -0.30
C GLY A 125 3.90 14.26 -1.27
N GLN A 126 2.63 13.85 -1.16
CA GLN A 126 1.99 12.97 -2.14
C GLN A 126 1.12 13.79 -3.10
N VAL A 127 1.09 13.39 -4.37
CA VAL A 127 0.37 14.08 -5.45
C VAL A 127 -0.41 13.06 -6.26
N LEU A 128 -1.73 13.21 -6.25
CA LEU A 128 -2.61 12.43 -7.12
C LEU A 128 -2.75 13.14 -8.46
N LYS A 129 -2.75 12.37 -9.55
CA LYS A 129 -3.10 12.88 -10.88
C LYS A 129 -4.05 11.91 -11.56
N TYR A 130 -5.12 12.43 -12.15
CA TYR A 130 -5.98 11.65 -13.03
C TYR A 130 -5.43 11.70 -14.47
N TYR A 131 -5.22 10.54 -15.08
CA TYR A 131 -4.72 10.46 -16.44
C TYR A 131 -5.32 9.27 -17.18
N LYS A 132 -6.07 9.55 -18.25
CA LYS A 132 -6.63 8.54 -19.18
C LYS A 132 -7.36 7.38 -18.49
N GLY A 133 -8.20 7.68 -17.50
CA GLY A 133 -8.93 6.63 -16.78
C GLY A 133 -8.12 5.94 -15.69
N HIS A 134 -6.96 6.47 -15.31
CA HIS A 134 -6.14 5.97 -14.21
C HIS A 134 -5.96 7.02 -13.12
N GLN A 135 -5.84 6.57 -11.87
CA GLN A 135 -5.37 7.36 -10.74
C GLN A 135 -3.87 7.13 -10.54
N VAL A 136 -3.06 8.13 -10.87
CA VAL A 136 -1.60 8.07 -10.76
C VAL A 136 -1.16 8.62 -9.40
N LEU A 137 -0.62 7.72 -8.58
CA LEU A 137 -0.23 7.97 -7.20
C LEU A 137 1.25 8.34 -7.18
N ASN A 138 1.57 9.60 -6.90
CA ASN A 138 2.95 10.07 -6.84
C ASN A 138 3.37 10.32 -5.39
N LYS A 139 4.36 9.58 -4.90
CA LYS A 139 4.89 9.74 -3.55
C LYS A 139 6.32 10.28 -3.61
N LYS A 140 6.54 11.43 -2.97
CA LYS A 140 7.87 12.01 -2.88
C LYS A 140 8.75 11.19 -1.93
N LEU A 141 9.92 10.79 -2.42
CA LEU A 141 10.92 10.04 -1.67
C LEU A 141 11.85 10.99 -0.89
N PRO A 142 12.57 10.51 0.15
CA PRO A 142 13.49 11.33 0.94
C PRO A 142 14.59 12.01 0.10
N ASN A 143 15.03 11.35 -0.97
CA ASN A 143 16.03 11.85 -1.93
C ASN A 143 15.46 12.88 -2.94
N LYS A 144 14.22 13.35 -2.74
CA LYS A 144 13.48 14.29 -3.60
C LYS A 144 13.05 13.74 -4.96
N GLN A 145 13.28 12.45 -5.22
CA GLN A 145 12.71 11.75 -6.37
C GLN A 145 11.26 11.32 -6.06
N TRP A 146 10.61 10.67 -7.02
CA TRP A 146 9.21 10.27 -6.92
C TRP A 146 9.06 8.78 -7.20
N ALA A 147 8.34 8.09 -6.32
CA ALA A 147 7.74 6.81 -6.61
C ALA A 147 6.40 7.04 -7.31
N VAL A 148 6.11 6.24 -8.33
CA VAL A 148 4.87 6.32 -9.09
C VAL A 148 4.19 4.95 -9.07
N GLN A 149 2.95 4.93 -8.60
CA GLN A 149 2.06 3.78 -8.72
C GLN A 149 0.83 4.19 -9.54
N VAL A 150 0.16 3.21 -10.13
CA VAL A 150 -1.00 3.47 -10.99
C VAL A 150 -2.16 2.60 -10.51
N LEU A 151 -3.25 3.23 -10.10
CA LEU A 151 -4.48 2.54 -9.75
C LEU A 151 -5.45 2.62 -10.93
N SER A 152 -5.77 1.46 -11.49
CA SER A 152 -6.63 1.32 -12.68
C SER A 152 -7.93 0.64 -12.31
N MET A 153 -9.02 1.02 -12.96
CA MET A 153 -10.33 0.40 -12.81
C MET A 153 -10.69 -0.37 -14.08
N ASP A 154 -11.17 -1.60 -13.93
CA ASP A 154 -11.71 -2.40 -15.04
C ASP A 154 -13.21 -2.11 -15.29
N GLU A 155 -13.80 -2.78 -16.27
CA GLU A 155 -15.21 -2.57 -16.66
C GLU A 155 -16.21 -3.00 -15.57
N ASP A 156 -15.81 -3.94 -14.71
CA ASP A 156 -16.62 -4.44 -13.59
C ASP A 156 -16.46 -3.54 -12.34
N GLY A 157 -15.60 -2.53 -12.42
CA GLY A 157 -15.31 -1.61 -11.34
C GLY A 157 -14.30 -2.13 -10.33
N ASN A 158 -13.59 -3.22 -10.62
CA ASN A 158 -12.51 -3.72 -9.79
C ASN A 158 -11.23 -2.92 -10.02
N LEU A 159 -10.34 -2.93 -9.03
CA LEU A 159 -9.11 -2.15 -9.07
C LEU A 159 -7.89 -3.04 -9.25
N THR A 160 -6.92 -2.53 -10.02
CA THR A 160 -5.56 -3.08 -10.04
C THR A 160 -4.57 -1.98 -9.67
N LEU A 161 -3.75 -2.24 -8.66
CA LEU A 161 -2.62 -1.38 -8.30
C LEU A 161 -1.37 -1.88 -9.02
N PHE A 162 -0.82 -1.03 -9.88
CA PHE A 162 0.44 -1.27 -10.55
C PHE A 162 1.57 -0.55 -9.84
N THR A 163 2.69 -1.25 -9.67
CA THR A 163 3.94 -0.73 -9.14
C THR A 163 5.02 -0.77 -10.22
N THR A 164 6.09 -0.01 -10.01
CA THR A 164 7.23 -0.08 -10.92
C THR A 164 8.03 -1.36 -10.74
N LYS A 165 8.53 -1.92 -11.83
CA LYS A 165 9.53 -3.00 -11.88
C LYS A 165 10.75 -2.61 -12.71
N LEU A 166 11.84 -3.35 -12.54
CA LEU A 166 12.96 -3.26 -13.49
C LEU A 166 12.50 -3.79 -14.86
N PRO A 167 12.88 -3.13 -15.97
CA PRO A 167 12.63 -3.67 -17.29
C PRO A 167 13.46 -4.94 -17.52
N GLU A 168 12.92 -5.87 -18.31
CA GLU A 168 13.68 -7.06 -18.74
C GLU A 168 14.81 -6.67 -19.71
N ASP A 169 14.55 -5.68 -20.56
CA ASP A 169 15.54 -5.07 -21.45
C ASP A 169 15.61 -3.56 -21.21
N LEU A 170 16.76 -3.11 -20.68
CA LEU A 170 17.01 -1.70 -20.43
C LEU A 170 17.02 -0.86 -21.71
N ALA A 171 17.45 -1.43 -22.84
CA ALA A 171 17.51 -0.73 -24.13
C ALA A 171 16.10 -0.34 -24.62
N GLU A 172 15.08 -1.15 -24.31
CA GLU A 172 13.69 -0.79 -24.61
C GLU A 172 13.21 0.42 -23.81
N LEU A 173 13.65 0.55 -22.55
CA LEU A 173 13.32 1.69 -21.71
C LEU A 173 14.04 2.96 -22.19
N GLU A 174 15.32 2.84 -22.54
CA GLU A 174 16.13 3.92 -23.10
C GLU A 174 15.59 4.43 -24.45
N ALA A 175 14.95 3.56 -25.23
CA ALA A 175 14.25 3.93 -26.45
C ALA A 175 12.95 4.72 -26.21
N ILE A 176 12.47 4.82 -24.96
CA ILE A 176 11.26 5.55 -24.59
C ILE A 176 11.58 6.84 -23.84
N THR A 177 12.47 6.79 -22.86
CA THR A 177 12.79 7.94 -21.99
C THR A 177 14.27 7.92 -21.66
N PRO A 178 14.91 9.08 -21.44
CA PRO A 178 16.24 9.12 -20.85
C PRO A 178 16.28 8.36 -19.52
N VAL A 179 17.32 7.54 -19.34
CA VAL A 179 17.55 6.73 -18.14
C VAL A 179 18.88 7.15 -17.52
N THR A 180 18.90 7.24 -16.19
CA THR A 180 20.13 7.40 -15.40
C THR A 180 20.22 6.24 -14.43
N ASP A 181 21.33 5.51 -14.48
CA ASP A 181 21.63 4.48 -13.50
C ASP A 181 22.02 5.13 -12.17
N ILE A 182 21.25 4.84 -11.12
CA ILE A 182 21.49 5.30 -9.75
C ILE A 182 21.65 4.11 -8.80
N SER A 183 21.99 2.93 -9.34
CA SER A 183 22.18 1.70 -8.59
C SER A 183 23.30 1.84 -7.55
N THR A 184 23.11 1.17 -6.42
CA THR A 184 24.13 0.95 -5.40
C THR A 184 24.65 -0.47 -5.48
N GLU A 185 25.66 -0.82 -4.68
CA GLU A 185 26.15 -2.22 -4.59
C GLU A 185 25.05 -3.20 -4.12
N GLU A 186 24.05 -2.69 -3.39
CA GLU A 186 22.99 -3.50 -2.77
C GLU A 186 21.67 -3.51 -3.57
N HIS A 187 21.44 -2.49 -4.42
CA HIS A 187 20.16 -2.31 -5.09
C HIS A 187 20.30 -1.70 -6.49
N THR A 188 19.69 -2.36 -7.48
CA THR A 188 19.55 -1.81 -8.83
C THR A 188 18.37 -0.85 -8.91
N GLN A 189 18.64 0.38 -9.33
CA GLN A 189 17.62 1.42 -9.46
C GLN A 189 17.91 2.35 -10.63
N TYR A 190 16.87 2.69 -11.39
CA TYR A 190 16.96 3.65 -12.49
C TYR A 190 16.13 4.90 -12.24
N LEU A 191 16.68 6.06 -12.59
CA LEU A 191 16.00 7.34 -12.56
C LEU A 191 15.59 7.74 -13.98
N ILE A 192 14.31 8.04 -14.18
CA ILE A 192 13.76 8.47 -15.46
C ILE A 192 13.04 9.82 -15.37
N ALA A 193 12.89 10.48 -16.52
CA ALA A 193 12.23 11.78 -16.65
C ALA A 193 11.27 11.83 -17.85
N PRO A 194 10.29 10.91 -17.92
CA PRO A 194 9.42 10.83 -19.09
C PRO A 194 8.55 12.09 -19.21
N ASN A 195 8.36 12.55 -20.43
CA ASN A 195 7.28 13.46 -20.77
C ASN A 195 5.94 12.72 -20.89
N VAL A 196 4.83 13.43 -21.15
CA VAL A 196 3.49 12.83 -21.20
C VAL A 196 3.34 11.74 -22.27
N ALA A 197 3.97 11.91 -23.43
CA ALA A 197 3.90 10.93 -24.50
C ALA A 197 4.69 9.66 -24.16
N GLU A 198 5.85 9.83 -23.53
CA GLU A 198 6.70 8.73 -23.05
C GLU A 198 6.03 8.00 -21.89
N PHE A 199 5.49 8.71 -20.90
CA PHE A 199 4.74 8.12 -19.79
C PHE A 199 3.52 7.34 -20.30
N ARG A 200 2.82 7.85 -21.31
CA ARG A 200 1.74 7.12 -21.98
C ARG A 200 2.25 5.81 -22.57
N LYS A 201 3.39 5.84 -23.26
CA LYS A 201 3.99 4.65 -23.86
C LYS A 201 4.33 3.63 -22.76
N LEU A 202 4.95 4.07 -21.67
CA LEU A 202 5.26 3.23 -20.50
C LEU A 202 4.00 2.59 -19.87
N LEU A 203 2.90 3.34 -19.75
CA LEU A 203 1.62 2.80 -19.28
C LEU A 203 1.04 1.76 -20.24
N THR A 204 1.09 2.00 -21.55
CA THR A 204 0.50 1.11 -22.56
C THR A 204 1.32 -0.15 -22.77
N THR A 205 2.66 -0.07 -22.76
CA THR A 205 3.52 -1.23 -22.94
C THR A 205 3.72 -2.03 -21.65
N GLN A 206 3.39 -1.44 -20.49
CA GLN A 206 3.65 -2.01 -19.17
C GLN A 206 5.12 -2.40 -18.96
N LEU A 207 6.05 -1.82 -19.73
CA LEU A 207 7.47 -2.17 -19.71
C LEU A 207 8.07 -2.09 -18.30
N ILE A 208 7.66 -1.07 -17.56
CA ILE A 208 8.13 -0.81 -16.18
C ILE A 208 7.02 -0.96 -15.15
N PHE A 209 5.82 -1.39 -15.52
CA PHE A 209 4.69 -1.50 -14.60
C PHE A 209 4.23 -2.95 -14.51
N GLU A 210 4.03 -3.43 -13.30
CA GLU A 210 3.46 -4.75 -13.04
C GLU A 210 2.32 -4.65 -12.03
N ALA A 211 1.33 -5.54 -12.17
CA ALA A 211 0.24 -5.64 -11.22
C ALA A 211 0.80 -6.16 -9.88
N CYS A 212 0.64 -5.37 -8.83
CA CYS A 212 1.04 -5.72 -7.47
C CYS A 212 -0.12 -6.34 -6.70
N ASP A 213 -1.30 -5.71 -6.76
CA ASP A 213 -2.50 -6.16 -6.07
C ASP A 213 -3.72 -6.00 -6.99
N TYR A 214 -4.67 -6.92 -6.86
CA TYR A 214 -6.00 -6.85 -7.44
C TYR A 214 -7.06 -6.74 -6.33
N PHE A 215 -8.06 -5.91 -6.55
CA PHE A 215 -9.11 -5.64 -5.57
C PHE A 215 -10.50 -5.71 -6.18
N GLU A 216 -11.30 -6.65 -5.71
CA GLU A 216 -12.68 -6.86 -6.15
C GLU A 216 -13.61 -5.86 -5.46
N ARG A 217 -14.49 -5.21 -6.22
CA ARG A 217 -15.40 -4.22 -5.64
C ARG A 217 -16.42 -4.87 -4.71
N LEU A 218 -16.56 -4.33 -3.50
CA LEU A 218 -17.58 -4.77 -2.57
C LEU A 218 -18.91 -4.01 -2.79
N PRO A 219 -20.04 -4.70 -2.95
CA PRO A 219 -21.33 -4.06 -3.13
C PRO A 219 -21.77 -3.32 -1.86
N GLY A 220 -22.34 -2.12 -2.03
CA GLY A 220 -23.05 -1.41 -0.95
C GLY A 220 -22.21 -0.56 0.00
N THR A 221 -21.00 -0.14 -0.37
CA THR A 221 -20.16 0.77 0.42
C THR A 221 -20.01 2.13 -0.26
N LEU A 222 -20.38 3.21 0.46
CA LEU A 222 -20.16 4.63 0.15
C LEU A 222 -19.60 5.30 1.39
#